data_AF-A0A1I0G243-F1
#
_entry.id   AF-A0A1I0G243-F1
#
_cell.length_a   1.000
_cell.length_b   1.000
_cell.length_c   1.000
_cell.angle_alpha   90.00
_cell.angle_beta   90.00
_cell.angle_gamma   90.00
#
_symmetry.space_group_name_H-M   'P 1'
#
loop_
_entity.id
_entity.type
_entity.pdbx_description
1 polymer ?
#
loop_
_entity_poly.entity_id
_entity_poly.type
_entity_poly.pdbx_seq_one_letter_code
_entity_poly.pdbx_strand_id
1 'polypeptide(L)' 'SVTVNLIAPIAMDEGLRFAIREGGRTVGAGVVAKIIE' A
#
# COMPACT_ATOMS: atom_id res chain seq x y z
N SER A 1 9.19 7.74 -4.29
CA SER A 1 7.98 6.94 -4.52
C SER A 1 8.39 5.52 -4.87
N VAL A 2 7.54 4.53 -4.61
CA VAL A 2 7.80 3.11 -4.89
C VAL A 2 6.56 2.51 -5.54
N THR A 3 6.74 1.64 -6.53
CA THR A 3 5.65 0.87 -7.15
C THR A 3 5.48 -0.47 -6.43
N VAL A 4 4.24 -0.86 -6.15
CA VAL A 4 3.91 -2.08 -5.41
C VAL A 4 2.86 -2.87 -6.17
N ASN A 5 3.10 -4.17 -6.34
CA ASN A 5 2.13 -5.11 -6.89
C ASN A 5 1.50 -5.91 -5.76
N LEU A 6 0.17 -5.98 -5.72
CA LEU A 6 -0.55 -6.78 -4.73
C LEU A 6 -0.76 -8.20 -5.25
N ILE A 7 -0.73 -9.18 -4.34
CA ILE A 7 -1.00 -10.59 -4.66
C ILE A 7 -2.48 -10.85 -5.00
N ALA A 8 -3.36 -9.95 -4.56
CA ALA A 8 -4.81 -10.03 -4.76
C ALA A 8 -5.38 -8.62 -4.93
N PRO A 9 -6.47 -8.46 -5.70
CA PRO A 9 -7.15 -7.18 -5.83
C PRO A 9 -7.72 -6.71 -4.49
N ILE A 10 -7.58 -5.40 -4.22
CA ILE A 10 -8.14 -4.73 -3.06
C ILE A 10 -8.79 -3.45 -3.56
N ALA A 11 -9.99 -3.15 -3.07
CA ALA A 11 -10.63 -1.86 -3.33
C ALA A 11 -9.80 -0.73 -2.71
N MET A 12 -9.37 0.24 -3.51
CA MET A 12 -8.55 1.35 -3.07
C MET A 12 -8.81 2.60 -3.91
N ASP A 13 -8.55 3.76 -3.32
CA ASP A 13 -8.57 5.08 -3.96
C ASP A 13 -7.23 5.78 -3.76
N GLU A 14 -6.90 6.75 -4.63
CA GLU A 14 -5.78 7.66 -4.39
C GLU A 14 -6.00 8.43 -3.08
N GLY A 15 -4.93 8.61 -2.29
CA GLY A 15 -5.01 9.21 -0.96
C GLY A 15 -5.36 8.23 0.18
N LEU A 16 -5.70 6.98 -0.11
CA LEU A 16 -5.89 5.95 0.91
C LEU A 16 -4.59 5.74 1.69
N ARG A 17 -4.66 5.78 3.03
CA ARG A 17 -3.52 5.52 3.92
C ARG A 17 -3.42 4.03 4.28
N PHE A 18 -2.20 3.53 4.40
CA PHE A 18 -1.94 2.13 4.76
C PHE A 18 -0.69 2.00 5.65
N ALA A 19 -0.54 0.84 6.27
CA ALA A 19 0.63 0.45 7.05
C ALA A 19 1.37 -0.72 6.38
N ILE A 20 2.70 -0.74 6.49
CA ILE A 20 3.55 -1.85 6.03
C ILE A 20 3.96 -2.66 7.26
N ARG A 21 3.76 -3.97 7.21
CA ARG A 21 4.04 -4.87 8.33
C ARG A 21 4.93 -6.03 7.93
N GLU A 22 5.90 -6.35 8.78
CA GLU A 22 6.80 -7.49 8.66
C GLU A 22 6.94 -8.17 10.04
N GLY A 23 6.83 -9.50 10.09
CA GLY A 23 6.93 -10.24 11.36
C GLY A 23 5.92 -9.80 12.43
N GLY A 24 4.75 -9.29 12.02
CA GLY A 24 3.71 -8.78 12.92
C GLY A 24 3.93 -7.36 13.45
N ARG A 25 5.03 -6.69 13.12
CA ARG A 25 5.33 -5.32 13.54
C ARG A 25 5.12 -4.33 12.39
N THR A 26 4.72 -3.09 12.71
CA THR A 26 4.64 -2.01 11.73
C THR A 26 6.04 -1.47 11.47
N VAL A 27 6.46 -1.45 10.20
CA VAL A 27 7.78 -0.97 9.77
C VAL A 27 7.69 0.28 8.90
N GLY A 28 6.48 0.66 8.50
CA GLY A 28 6.26 1.88 7.73
C GLY A 28 4.78 2.22 7.60
N ALA A 29 4.53 3.41 7.07
CA ALA A 29 3.21 3.89 6.70
C ALA A 29 3.30 4.60 5.35
N GLY A 30 2.22 4.58 4.59
CA GLY A 30 2.16 5.15 3.25
C GLY A 30 0.78 5.69 2.90
N VAL A 31 0.74 6.37 1.77
CA VAL A 31 -0.47 6.85 1.12
C VAL A 31 -0.42 6.45 -0.35
N VAL A 32 -1.54 5.97 -0.90
CA VAL A 32 -1.64 5.62 -2.32
C VAL A 32 -1.50 6.91 -3.14
N ALA A 33 -0.42 7.01 -3.92
CA ALA A 33 -0.15 8.20 -4.72
C ALA A 33 -0.81 8.15 -6.11
N LYS A 34 -0.88 6.96 -6.71
CA LYS A 34 -1.48 6.70 -8.02
C LYS A 34 -1.79 5.21 -8.18
N ILE A 35 -2.91 4.86 -8.81
CA ILE A 35 -3.25 3.48 -9.17
C ILE A 35 -2.74 3.19 -10.59
N ILE A 36 -2.07 2.05 -10.78
CA ILE A 36 -1.53 1.56 -12.05
C ILE A 36 -1.93 0.10 -12.25
N GLU A 37 -2.16 -0.32 -13.50
CA GLU A 37 -2.46 -1.72 -13.90
C GLU A 37 -1.24 -2.39 -14.54
#